data_AF-A0A2J6PWU1-F1
#
_entry.id   AF-A0A2J6PWU1-F1
#
_cell.length_a   1.000
_cell.length_b   1.000
_cell.length_c   1.000
_cell.angle_alpha   90.00
_cell.angle_beta   90.00
_cell.angle_gamma   90.00
#
_symmetry.space_group_name_H-M   'P 1'
#
loop_
_entity.id
_entity.type
_entity.pdbx_description
1 polymer ?
#
loop_
_entity_poly.entity_id
_entity_poly.type
_entity_poly.pdbx_seq_one_letter_code
_entity_poly.pdbx_strand_id
1 'polypeptide(L)'
;MAPNTRRTSRHTPPRGTEEGIQANTIKKIRFFHAYDKEISFKSLRHMASEEHTDEGTARRWIKQRENMGSLAYRRTRKMSNKLGRRSKVTKKVCKMLVSPSQNPVRNQPFDAQIEFHNIPVKRRQFQKKLKENTNGGQIYKAAFVKKEISGKNRDERVAYGEEYKEKTIDDFWKYIVFTDEAHIDPSITTSSRNLQGAWKAV
;
A
#
# COMPACT_ATOMS: atom_id res chain seq x y z
N MET A 1 23.86 7.47 -41.96
CA MET A 1 22.79 6.59 -41.43
C MET A 1 23.41 5.60 -40.46
N ALA A 2 22.80 5.36 -39.29
CA ALA A 2 23.34 4.43 -38.29
C ALA A 2 22.97 2.97 -38.64
N PRO A 3 23.90 1.99 -38.48
CA PRO A 3 23.62 0.60 -38.80
C PRO A 3 22.64 -0.04 -37.79
N ASN A 4 21.69 -0.80 -38.31
CA ASN A 4 20.65 -1.48 -37.55
C ASN A 4 21.23 -2.69 -36.80
N THR A 5 21.47 -2.54 -35.49
CA THR A 5 22.12 -3.56 -34.63
C THR A 5 21.17 -4.58 -34.02
N ARG A 6 19.90 -4.65 -34.43
CA ARG A 6 18.94 -5.60 -33.85
C ARG A 6 19.01 -6.96 -34.56
N ARG A 7 19.84 -7.87 -34.04
CA ARG A 7 19.68 -9.32 -34.25
C ARG A 7 18.28 -9.74 -33.78
N THR A 8 17.41 -10.16 -34.71
CA THR A 8 16.01 -10.52 -34.45
C THR A 8 15.78 -11.99 -34.09
N SER A 9 16.80 -12.85 -34.10
CA SER A 9 16.64 -14.26 -33.71
C SER A 9 17.12 -14.49 -32.27
N ARG A 10 16.20 -14.47 -31.30
CA ARG A 10 16.46 -15.10 -29.99
C ARG A 10 16.53 -16.61 -30.23
N HIS A 11 17.74 -17.16 -30.28
CA HIS A 11 17.91 -18.60 -30.26
C HIS A 11 17.55 -19.10 -28.86
N THR A 12 16.30 -19.51 -28.68
CA THR A 12 15.89 -20.22 -27.47
C THR A 12 16.29 -21.67 -27.70
N PRO A 13 17.20 -22.25 -26.89
CA PRO A 13 17.53 -23.67 -27.05
C PRO A 13 16.26 -24.51 -26.88
N PRO A 14 16.11 -25.62 -27.61
CA PRO A 14 14.98 -26.52 -27.42
C PRO A 14 14.96 -26.99 -25.97
N ARG A 15 13.75 -27.06 -25.37
CA ARG A 15 13.59 -27.70 -24.06
C ARG A 15 14.16 -29.11 -24.17
N GLY A 16 15.07 -29.47 -23.25
CA GLY A 16 15.52 -30.86 -23.12
C GLY A 16 14.33 -31.81 -22.97
N THR A 17 14.51 -33.06 -23.39
CA THR A 17 13.50 -34.13 -23.28
C THR A 17 12.93 -34.18 -21.86
N GLU A 18 11.61 -34.03 -21.74
CA GLU A 18 10.85 -34.05 -20.48
C GLU A 18 10.71 -35.47 -19.88
N GLU A 19 11.70 -36.33 -20.07
CA GLU A 19 11.67 -37.70 -19.57
C GLU A 19 11.88 -37.70 -18.05
N GLY A 20 10.78 -37.77 -17.31
CA GLY A 20 10.77 -38.10 -15.88
C GLY A 20 10.32 -37.01 -14.91
N ILE A 21 10.15 -35.76 -15.35
CA ILE A 21 9.72 -34.66 -14.46
C ILE A 21 8.20 -34.45 -14.59
N GLN A 22 7.41 -35.42 -14.11
CA GLN A 22 5.99 -35.15 -13.88
C GLN A 22 5.86 -33.90 -12.98
N ALA A 23 4.93 -33.03 -13.32
CA ALA A 23 4.64 -31.85 -12.52
C ALA A 23 4.43 -32.23 -11.05
N ASN A 24 5.11 -31.54 -10.13
CA ASN A 24 5.06 -31.82 -8.68
C ASN A 24 3.63 -31.92 -8.11
N THR A 25 2.66 -31.25 -8.74
CA THR A 25 1.25 -31.30 -8.38
C THR A 25 0.65 -32.69 -8.62
N ILE A 26 0.97 -33.35 -9.74
CA ILE A 26 0.43 -34.67 -10.09
C ILE A 26 0.99 -35.73 -9.14
N LYS A 27 2.31 -35.73 -8.90
CA LYS A 27 2.96 -36.64 -7.94
C LYS A 27 2.37 -36.49 -6.53
N LYS A 28 2.14 -35.25 -6.09
CA LYS A 28 1.55 -34.96 -4.78
C LYS A 28 0.11 -35.44 -4.65
N ILE A 29 -0.69 -35.27 -5.71
CA ILE A 29 -2.08 -35.74 -5.74
C ILE A 29 -2.14 -37.27 -5.70
N ARG A 30 -1.33 -37.96 -6.51
CA ARG A 30 -1.26 -39.43 -6.49
C ARG A 30 -0.85 -39.98 -5.13
N PHE A 31 0.20 -39.41 -4.54
CA PHE A 31 0.62 -39.75 -3.19
C PHE A 31 -0.52 -39.58 -2.16
N PHE A 32 -1.27 -38.48 -2.18
CA PHE A 32 -2.38 -38.31 -1.24
C PHE A 32 -3.53 -39.29 -1.49
N HIS A 33 -3.84 -39.62 -2.75
CA HIS A 33 -4.83 -40.66 -3.06
C HIS A 33 -4.40 -42.05 -2.58
N ALA A 34 -3.13 -42.41 -2.75
CA ALA A 34 -2.57 -43.66 -2.23
C ALA A 34 -2.61 -43.67 -0.70
N TYR A 35 -2.17 -42.57 -0.07
CA TYR A 35 -2.21 -42.39 1.38
C TYR A 35 -3.64 -42.51 1.95
N ASP A 36 -4.63 -41.89 1.32
CA ASP A 36 -6.03 -41.98 1.78
C ASP A 36 -6.63 -43.39 1.68
N LYS A 37 -6.13 -44.20 0.74
CA LYS A 37 -6.60 -45.58 0.53
C LYS A 37 -5.86 -46.61 1.39
N GLU A 38 -4.56 -46.42 1.59
CA GLU A 38 -3.65 -47.50 2.02
C GLU A 38 -2.96 -47.22 3.36
N ILE A 39 -3.23 -46.09 4.02
CA ILE A 39 -2.61 -45.72 5.32
C ILE A 39 -2.77 -46.79 6.40
N SER A 40 -3.85 -47.55 6.38
CA SER A 40 -4.13 -48.61 7.37
C SER A 40 -3.30 -49.88 7.16
N PHE A 41 -2.74 -50.09 5.96
CA PHE A 41 -2.10 -51.35 5.59
C PHE A 41 -0.63 -51.20 5.20
N LYS A 42 -0.23 -50.04 4.69
CA LYS A 42 1.13 -49.80 4.20
C LYS A 42 1.84 -48.72 5.00
N SER A 43 3.14 -48.93 5.22
CA SER A 43 3.98 -47.91 5.83
C SER A 43 4.18 -46.72 4.88
N LEU A 44 4.39 -45.53 5.45
CA LEU A 44 4.65 -44.30 4.69
C LEU A 44 5.84 -44.45 3.73
N ARG A 45 6.89 -45.14 4.16
CA ARG A 45 8.09 -45.40 3.36
C ARG A 45 7.78 -46.25 2.13
N HIS A 46 6.90 -47.25 2.28
CA HIS A 46 6.50 -48.11 1.19
C HIS A 46 5.61 -47.37 0.17
N MET A 47 4.60 -46.63 0.64
CA MET A 47 3.75 -45.79 -0.23
C MET A 47 4.57 -44.72 -0.98
N ALA A 48 5.56 -44.11 -0.31
CA ALA A 48 6.45 -43.15 -0.94
C ALA A 48 7.31 -43.78 -2.04
N SER A 49 7.80 -45.01 -1.83
CA SER A 49 8.57 -45.76 -2.82
C SER A 49 7.74 -46.14 -4.05
N GLU A 50 6.50 -46.62 -3.86
CA GLU A 50 5.58 -46.96 -4.96
C GLU A 50 5.22 -45.73 -5.80
N GLU A 51 4.97 -44.59 -5.16
CA GLU A 51 4.65 -43.32 -5.83
C GLU A 51 5.90 -42.50 -6.24
N HIS A 52 7.08 -43.14 -6.26
CA HIS A 52 8.36 -42.54 -6.65
C HIS A 52 8.63 -41.17 -6.01
N THR A 53 8.33 -41.06 -4.72
CA THR A 53 8.47 -39.85 -3.91
C THR A 53 9.43 -40.12 -2.76
N ASP A 54 10.27 -39.13 -2.44
CA ASP A 54 11.16 -39.20 -1.28
C ASP A 54 10.36 -39.18 0.04
N GLU A 55 10.77 -40.01 1.02
CA GLU A 55 10.09 -40.13 2.31
C GLU A 55 10.06 -38.78 3.08
N GLY A 56 11.15 -38.00 3.02
CA GLY A 56 11.20 -36.67 3.62
C GLY A 56 10.19 -35.72 2.99
N THR A 57 10.00 -35.82 1.67
CA THR A 57 8.97 -35.06 0.94
C THR A 57 7.56 -35.50 1.31
N ALA A 58 7.31 -36.80 1.42
CA ALA A 58 6.02 -37.37 1.83
C ALA A 58 5.62 -36.93 3.25
N ARG A 59 6.53 -37.04 4.24
CA ARG A 59 6.33 -36.54 5.61
C ARG A 59 6.00 -35.05 5.63
N ARG A 60 6.72 -34.25 4.84
CA ARG A 60 6.44 -32.81 4.70
C ARG A 60 5.05 -32.55 4.13
N TRP A 61 4.59 -33.34 3.16
CA TRP A 61 3.26 -33.20 2.57
C TRP A 61 2.14 -33.59 3.54
N ILE A 62 2.33 -34.64 4.36
CA ILE A 62 1.37 -35.01 5.42
C ILE A 62 1.26 -33.89 6.44
N LYS A 63 2.39 -33.40 6.97
CA LYS A 63 2.40 -32.26 7.91
C LYS A 63 1.76 -31.01 7.30
N GLN A 64 1.95 -30.80 6.00
CA GLN A 64 1.31 -29.70 5.28
C GLN A 64 -0.21 -29.90 5.16
N ARG A 65 -0.68 -31.14 5.00
CA ARG A 65 -2.11 -31.49 4.98
C ARG A 65 -2.76 -31.36 6.34
N GLU A 66 -2.10 -31.77 7.43
CA GLU A 66 -2.61 -31.57 8.79
C GLU A 66 -2.88 -30.09 9.09
N ASN A 67 -2.02 -29.19 8.61
CA ASN A 67 -2.13 -27.75 8.85
C ASN A 67 -3.16 -27.04 7.95
N MET A 68 -3.42 -27.51 6.73
CA MET A 68 -4.22 -26.78 5.72
C MET A 68 -5.41 -27.57 5.15
N GLY A 69 -5.56 -28.84 5.51
CA GLY A 69 -6.59 -29.74 5.00
C GLY A 69 -6.49 -29.99 3.47
N SER A 70 -7.64 -29.96 2.80
CA SER A 70 -7.77 -30.21 1.35
C SER A 70 -7.01 -29.19 0.48
N LEU A 71 -6.69 -28.01 1.01
CA LEU A 71 -5.86 -27.02 0.30
C LEU A 71 -4.44 -27.51 0.05
N ALA A 72 -3.95 -28.49 0.81
CA ALA A 72 -2.63 -29.07 0.63
C ALA A 72 -2.45 -29.85 -0.68
N TYR A 73 -3.53 -30.27 -1.34
CA TYR A 73 -3.48 -30.93 -2.66
C TYR A 73 -3.00 -29.95 -3.76
N ARG A 74 -3.18 -28.64 -3.53
CA ARG A 74 -2.75 -27.59 -4.46
C ARG A 74 -1.30 -27.19 -4.18
N ARG A 75 -0.64 -26.65 -5.22
CA ARG A 75 0.69 -26.03 -5.08
C ARG A 75 0.56 -24.74 -4.28
N THR A 76 0.98 -24.75 -3.03
CA THR A 76 1.05 -23.54 -2.19
C THR A 76 2.45 -22.93 -2.26
N ARG A 77 2.55 -21.64 -2.58
CA ARG A 77 3.81 -20.89 -2.44
C ARG A 77 4.02 -20.56 -0.97
N LYS A 78 5.22 -20.85 -0.41
CA LYS A 78 5.59 -20.32 0.91
C LYS A 78 5.56 -18.80 0.84
N MET A 79 4.66 -18.17 1.58
CA MET A 79 4.65 -16.73 1.76
C MET A 79 5.78 -16.38 2.73
N SER A 80 6.71 -15.52 2.32
CA SER A 80 7.78 -15.08 3.21
C SER A 80 7.23 -14.12 4.26
N ASN A 81 7.38 -14.46 5.54
CA ASN A 81 7.04 -13.54 6.64
C ASN A 81 7.95 -12.29 6.66
N LYS A 82 9.12 -12.36 6.01
CA LYS A 82 9.99 -11.20 5.81
C LYS A 82 9.45 -10.36 4.65
N LEU A 83 8.73 -9.29 4.98
CA LEU A 83 8.32 -8.24 4.04
C LEU A 83 9.54 -7.46 3.53
N GLY A 84 10.31 -8.06 2.62
CA GLY A 84 11.37 -7.41 1.86
C GLY A 84 12.42 -6.65 2.68
N ARG A 85 13.09 -5.69 2.02
CA ARG A 85 14.09 -4.82 2.63
C ARG A 85 13.43 -3.78 3.52
N ARG A 86 13.97 -3.57 4.72
CA ARG A 86 13.52 -2.50 5.63
C ARG A 86 13.67 -1.12 4.98
N SER A 87 12.70 -0.24 5.23
CA SER A 87 12.73 1.15 4.76
C SER A 87 13.89 1.91 5.41
N LYS A 88 14.55 2.78 4.63
CA LYS A 88 15.54 3.73 5.16
C LYS A 88 14.91 4.83 6.01
N VAL A 89 13.67 5.21 5.69
CA VAL A 89 12.88 6.16 6.48
C VAL A 89 12.13 5.39 7.56
N THR A 90 12.42 5.71 8.82
CA THR A 90 11.76 5.13 9.99
C THR A 90 10.50 5.92 10.36
N LYS A 91 9.59 5.30 11.11
CA LYS A 91 8.37 5.96 11.60
C LYS A 91 8.69 7.17 12.49
N LYS A 92 9.81 7.12 13.24
CA LYS A 92 10.28 8.24 14.07
C LYS A 92 10.64 9.46 13.23
N VAL A 93 11.35 9.26 12.13
CA VAL A 93 11.68 10.33 11.18
C VAL A 93 10.41 10.94 10.60
N CYS A 94 9.45 10.12 10.16
CA CYS A 94 8.15 10.62 9.68
C CYS A 94 7.38 11.44 10.73
N LYS A 95 7.40 11.06 12.00
CA LYS A 95 6.77 11.83 13.08
C LYS A 95 7.46 13.18 13.29
N MET A 96 8.80 13.18 13.37
CA MET A 96 9.61 14.39 13.53
C MET A 96 9.32 15.42 12.43
N LEU A 97 9.16 14.96 11.19
CA LEU A 97 8.89 15.82 10.04
C LEU A 97 7.50 16.46 10.05
N VAL A 98 6.53 15.84 10.72
CA VAL A 98 5.18 16.40 10.87
C VAL A 98 5.11 17.37 12.04
N SER A 99 5.96 17.25 13.06
CA SER A 99 5.93 18.13 14.22
C SER A 99 6.41 19.55 13.88
N PRO A 100 5.59 20.61 14.08
CA PRO A 100 5.99 22.00 13.82
C PRO A 100 7.24 22.43 14.60
N SER A 101 7.38 21.94 15.83
CA SER A 101 8.51 22.25 16.71
C SER A 101 9.83 21.61 16.26
N GLN A 102 9.78 20.51 15.50
CA GLN A 102 10.99 19.77 15.10
C GLN A 102 11.34 19.93 13.62
N ASN A 103 10.39 20.38 12.79
CA ASN A 103 10.63 20.58 11.36
C ASN A 103 10.38 22.06 10.97
N PRO A 104 11.42 22.91 10.99
CA PRO A 104 11.29 24.32 10.61
C PRO A 104 10.95 24.50 9.12
N VAL A 105 11.32 23.53 8.28
CA VAL A 105 11.07 23.55 6.83
C VAL A 105 9.82 22.77 6.43
N ARG A 106 8.90 22.51 7.36
CA ARG A 106 7.67 21.73 7.11
C ARG A 106 6.82 22.27 5.95
N ASN A 107 6.84 23.58 5.72
CA ASN A 107 6.04 24.25 4.70
C ASN A 107 6.70 24.25 3.31
N GLN A 108 7.96 23.85 3.23
CA GLN A 108 8.72 23.81 1.98
C GLN A 108 8.40 22.55 1.16
N PRO A 109 8.70 22.53 -0.16
CA PRO A 109 8.56 21.32 -0.97
C PRO A 109 9.38 20.16 -0.40
N PHE A 110 8.93 18.93 -0.65
CA PHE A 110 9.59 17.72 -0.13
C PHE A 110 11.06 17.62 -0.51
N ASP A 111 11.47 18.16 -1.65
CA ASP A 111 12.87 18.16 -2.07
C ASP A 111 13.75 18.97 -1.10
N ALA A 112 13.30 20.18 -0.73
CA ALA A 112 13.97 21.01 0.28
C ALA A 112 13.97 20.36 1.67
N GLN A 113 12.89 19.66 2.06
CA GLN A 113 12.85 18.93 3.33
C GLN A 113 13.83 17.75 3.36
N ILE A 114 13.97 17.04 2.23
CA ILE A 114 14.89 15.91 2.09
C ILE A 114 16.33 16.40 2.21
N GLU A 115 16.66 17.52 1.56
CA GLU A 115 17.98 18.13 1.60
C GLU A 115 18.30 18.65 3.01
N PHE A 116 17.40 19.40 3.64
CA PHE A 116 17.59 19.94 4.98
C PHE A 116 17.83 18.85 6.04
N HIS A 117 17.06 17.75 6.00
CA HIS A 117 17.18 16.65 6.97
C HIS A 117 18.12 15.53 6.51
N ASN A 118 18.85 15.72 5.40
CA ASN A 118 19.76 14.75 4.81
C ASN A 118 19.16 13.33 4.68
N ILE A 119 17.91 13.25 4.22
CA ILE A 119 17.19 11.97 4.19
C ILE A 119 17.63 11.17 2.96
N PRO A 120 18.12 9.92 3.10
CA PRO A 120 18.71 9.17 1.99
C PRO A 120 17.65 8.48 1.09
N VAL A 121 16.63 9.23 0.68
CA VAL A 121 15.54 8.77 -0.20
C VAL A 121 15.11 9.85 -1.19
N LYS A 122 14.55 9.41 -2.32
CA LYS A 122 13.95 10.31 -3.31
C LYS A 122 12.55 10.75 -2.89
N ARG A 123 12.12 11.91 -3.41
CA ARG A 123 10.79 12.53 -3.19
C ARG A 123 9.62 11.56 -3.19
N ARG A 124 9.51 10.72 -4.23
CA ARG A 124 8.40 9.75 -4.37
C ARG A 124 8.37 8.73 -3.23
N GLN A 125 9.54 8.22 -2.84
CA GLN A 125 9.66 7.25 -1.76
C GLN A 125 9.35 7.91 -0.41
N PHE A 126 9.80 9.14 -0.22
CA PHE A 126 9.53 9.95 0.95
C PHE A 126 8.03 10.21 1.14
N GLN A 127 7.35 10.68 0.08
CA GLN A 127 5.90 10.92 0.11
C GLN A 127 5.10 9.66 0.42
N LYS A 128 5.45 8.53 -0.19
CA LYS A 128 4.81 7.23 0.12
C LYS A 128 4.98 6.87 1.59
N LYS A 129 6.17 7.06 2.15
CA LYS A 129 6.47 6.73 3.55
C LYS A 129 5.79 7.67 4.55
N LEU A 130 5.67 8.95 4.24
CA LEU A 130 4.85 9.86 5.03
C LEU A 130 3.40 9.39 5.03
N LYS A 131 2.80 9.19 3.84
CA LYS A 131 1.41 8.71 3.71
C LYS A 131 1.12 7.45 4.53
N GLU A 132 2.01 6.46 4.47
CA GLU A 132 1.90 5.20 5.22
C GLU A 132 1.94 5.40 6.75
N ASN A 133 2.73 6.36 7.24
CA ASN A 133 2.99 6.54 8.67
C ASN A 133 2.18 7.66 9.33
N THR A 134 1.49 8.49 8.54
CA THR A 134 0.77 9.69 9.00
C THR A 134 -0.70 9.66 8.59
N ASN A 135 -1.35 8.50 8.77
CA ASN A 135 -2.79 8.27 8.51
C ASN A 135 -3.27 8.78 7.15
N GLY A 136 -2.48 8.62 6.09
CA GLY A 136 -2.89 9.01 4.74
C GLY A 136 -2.66 10.50 4.39
N GLY A 137 -2.09 11.30 5.29
CA GLY A 137 -1.72 12.70 5.00
C GLY A 137 -0.76 12.80 3.82
N GLN A 138 -1.25 13.22 2.65
CA GLN A 138 -0.45 13.32 1.42
C GLN A 138 0.21 14.68 1.24
N ILE A 139 -0.39 15.73 1.80
CA ILE A 139 0.00 17.13 1.61
C ILE A 139 -0.24 17.83 2.95
N TYR A 140 0.82 17.98 3.74
CA TYR A 140 0.80 18.94 4.86
C TYR A 140 1.23 20.29 4.32
N LYS A 141 0.40 20.92 3.49
CA LYS A 141 0.43 22.38 3.42
C LYS A 141 -0.08 22.80 4.80
N ALA A 142 0.76 23.39 5.65
CA ALA A 142 0.20 24.14 6.76
C ALA A 142 -0.86 25.08 6.19
N ALA A 143 -2.00 25.20 6.87
CA ALA A 143 -2.95 26.25 6.51
C ALA A 143 -2.15 27.55 6.52
N PHE A 144 -1.92 28.12 5.33
CA PHE A 144 -1.28 29.41 5.21
C PHE A 144 -2.28 30.40 5.80
N VAL A 145 -2.12 30.73 7.08
CA VAL A 145 -2.76 31.88 7.68
C VAL A 145 -2.05 33.08 7.08
N LYS A 146 -2.46 33.47 5.87
CA LYS A 146 -1.84 34.56 5.09
C LYS A 146 -1.93 35.90 5.83
N LYS A 147 -2.91 36.02 6.72
CA LYS A 147 -3.11 37.15 7.64
C LYS A 147 -3.42 36.57 9.00
N GLU A 148 -2.61 36.89 10.00
CA GLU A 148 -3.02 36.73 11.39
C GLU A 148 -4.34 37.50 11.57
N ILE A 149 -5.36 36.84 12.11
CA ILE A 149 -6.63 37.50 12.40
C ILE A 149 -6.32 38.52 13.49
N SER A 150 -6.55 39.80 13.22
CA SER A 150 -6.40 40.84 14.24
C SER A 150 -7.27 40.49 15.45
N GLY A 151 -6.84 40.88 16.66
CA GLY A 151 -7.62 40.64 17.88
C GLY A 151 -9.08 41.09 17.73
N LYS A 152 -9.28 42.29 17.17
CA LYS A 152 -10.61 42.84 16.87
C LYS A 152 -11.45 41.94 15.95
N ASN A 153 -10.91 41.49 14.82
CA ASN A 153 -11.64 40.62 13.90
C ASN A 153 -11.93 39.24 14.52
N ARG A 154 -11.07 38.78 15.44
CA ARG A 154 -11.31 37.54 16.18
C ARG A 154 -12.49 37.71 17.11
N ASP A 155 -12.54 38.80 17.86
CA ASP A 155 -13.62 39.09 18.81
C ASP A 155 -14.95 39.29 18.08
N GLU A 156 -14.96 40.01 16.96
CA GLU A 156 -16.15 40.17 16.10
C GLU A 156 -16.67 38.83 15.56
N ARG A 157 -15.76 37.92 15.17
CA ARG A 157 -16.14 36.58 14.71
C ARG A 157 -16.72 35.71 15.82
N VAL A 158 -16.17 35.83 17.04
CA VAL A 158 -16.68 35.11 18.22
C VAL A 158 -18.06 35.65 18.58
N ALA A 159 -18.23 36.97 18.64
CA ALA A 159 -19.50 37.62 18.91
C ALA A 159 -20.57 37.24 17.89
N TYR A 160 -20.25 37.30 16.59
CA TYR A 160 -21.14 36.83 15.52
C TYR A 160 -21.50 35.35 15.69
N GLY A 161 -20.52 34.51 16.02
CA GLY A 161 -20.75 33.09 16.26
C GLY A 161 -21.71 32.83 17.43
N GLU A 162 -21.57 33.56 18.54
CA GLU A 162 -22.44 33.43 19.72
C GLU A 162 -23.84 33.98 19.47
N GLU A 163 -23.96 35.15 18.82
CA GLU A 163 -25.25 35.81 18.54
C GLU A 163 -26.17 34.96 17.66
N TYR A 164 -25.61 34.24 16.69
CA TYR A 164 -26.37 33.49 15.70
C TYR A 164 -26.35 31.95 15.90
N LYS A 165 -25.73 31.46 16.99
CA LYS A 165 -25.56 30.01 17.27
C LYS A 165 -26.88 29.24 17.36
N GLU A 166 -27.90 29.85 17.97
CA GLU A 166 -29.19 29.21 18.24
C GLU A 166 -30.24 29.52 17.17
N LYS A 167 -29.88 30.32 16.16
CA LYS A 167 -30.81 30.63 15.08
C LYS A 167 -31.02 29.41 14.19
N THR A 168 -32.28 29.15 13.86
CA THR A 168 -32.70 27.99 13.07
C THR A 168 -32.55 28.23 11.57
N ILE A 169 -32.44 27.13 10.82
CA ILE A 169 -32.30 27.17 9.36
C ILE A 169 -33.53 27.81 8.71
N ASP A 170 -34.72 27.54 9.25
CA ASP A 170 -36.01 27.97 8.69
C ASP A 170 -36.32 29.45 8.91
N ASP A 171 -35.59 30.13 9.80
CA ASP A 171 -35.77 31.54 10.12
C ASP A 171 -34.60 32.36 9.57
N PHE A 172 -33.55 32.54 10.35
CA PHE A 172 -32.44 33.44 10.02
C PHE A 172 -31.60 32.97 8.83
N TRP A 173 -31.17 31.71 8.81
CA TRP A 173 -30.22 31.24 7.80
C TRP A 173 -30.83 31.08 6.41
N LYS A 174 -32.16 30.99 6.30
CA LYS A 174 -32.87 30.96 5.02
C LYS A 174 -32.65 32.21 4.17
N TYR A 175 -32.42 33.35 4.81
CA TYR A 175 -32.27 34.64 4.13
C TYR A 175 -30.81 35.08 3.94
N ILE A 176 -29.85 34.33 4.49
CA ILE A 176 -28.42 34.65 4.37
C ILE A 176 -27.84 33.92 3.15
N VAL A 177 -27.25 34.68 2.22
CA VAL A 177 -26.52 34.13 1.07
C VAL A 177 -25.05 34.55 1.18
N PHE A 178 -24.16 33.57 1.32
CA PHE A 178 -22.72 33.81 1.30
C PHE A 178 -22.21 33.76 -0.15
N THR A 179 -21.63 34.86 -0.63
CA THR A 179 -20.93 34.93 -1.91
C THR A 179 -19.44 35.14 -1.65
N ASP A 180 -18.61 34.40 -2.38
CA ASP A 180 -17.15 34.56 -2.37
C ASP A 180 -16.60 34.39 -3.79
N GLU A 181 -15.51 35.09 -4.10
CA GLU A 181 -14.86 35.07 -5.40
C GLU A 181 -13.58 34.23 -5.35
N ALA A 182 -13.62 33.05 -5.97
CA ALA A 182 -12.46 32.18 -6.08
C ALA A 182 -11.75 32.36 -7.43
N HIS A 183 -10.48 32.76 -7.40
CA HIS A 183 -9.63 32.79 -8.59
C HIS A 183 -9.05 31.39 -8.84
N ILE A 184 -9.38 30.80 -10.00
CA ILE A 184 -8.89 29.48 -10.41
C ILE A 184 -7.77 29.67 -11.44
N ASP A 185 -6.58 29.18 -11.11
CA ASP A 185 -5.46 29.13 -12.06
C ASP A 185 -5.65 27.96 -13.05
N PRO A 186 -5.75 28.23 -14.37
CA PRO A 186 -5.98 27.20 -15.38
C PRO A 186 -4.81 26.20 -15.53
N SER A 187 -3.64 26.46 -14.95
CA SER A 187 -2.51 25.51 -14.94
C SER A 187 -2.69 24.33 -13.96
N ILE A 188 -3.65 24.42 -13.03
CA ILE A 188 -3.92 23.40 -11.99
C ILE A 188 -4.89 22.31 -12.50
N THR A 189 -5.32 22.39 -13.76
CA THR A 189 -6.31 21.52 -14.40
C THR A 189 -5.80 20.10 -14.74
N THR A 190 -5.20 19.39 -13.77
CA THR A 190 -4.86 17.96 -13.90
C THR A 190 -5.36 17.08 -12.76
N SER A 191 -6.42 17.49 -12.05
CA SER A 191 -7.16 16.56 -11.19
C SER A 191 -8.61 16.98 -10.97
N SER A 192 -9.46 16.72 -11.96
CA SER A 192 -10.93 16.80 -11.88
C SER A 192 -11.58 15.83 -10.86
N ARG A 193 -10.80 15.13 -10.02
CA ARG A 193 -11.31 14.13 -9.06
C ARG A 193 -11.45 14.61 -7.61
N ASN A 194 -10.94 15.79 -7.25
CA ASN A 194 -10.88 16.21 -5.83
C ASN A 194 -11.98 17.18 -5.38
N LEU A 195 -12.90 17.58 -6.25
CA LEU A 195 -13.99 18.50 -5.88
C LEU A 195 -15.29 17.81 -5.43
N GLN A 196 -15.41 16.48 -5.54
CA GLN A 196 -16.60 15.74 -5.09
C GLN A 196 -16.65 15.43 -3.58
N GLY A 197 -15.61 15.79 -2.81
CA GLY A 197 -15.54 15.46 -1.37
C GLY A 197 -16.01 16.56 -0.41
N ALA A 198 -16.27 17.78 -0.90
CA ALA A 198 -16.56 18.94 -0.02
C ALA A 198 -18.06 19.18 0.23
N TRP A 199 -18.93 18.40 -0.39
CA TRP A 199 -20.39 18.50 -0.22
C TRP A 199 -20.93 17.19 0.35
N LYS A 200 -20.67 16.95 1.64
CA LYS A 200 -21.55 16.11 2.46
C LYS A 200 -22.03 16.98 3.61
N ALA A 201 -23.32 17.25 3.57
CA ALA A 201 -24.08 18.03 4.52
C ALA A 201 -23.84 17.54 5.96
N VAL A 202 -23.78 18.52 6.87
CA VAL A 202 -24.12 18.37 8.29
C VAL A 202 -25.60 17.98 8.39
#